data_AF-A0A2E4FBV9-F1
#
_entry.id   AF-A0A2E4FBV9-F1
#
_cell.length_a   1.000
_cell.length_b   1.000
_cell.length_c   1.000
_cell.angle_alpha   90.00
_cell.angle_beta   90.00
_cell.angle_gamma   90.00
#
_symmetry.space_group_name_H-M   'P 1'
#
loop_
_entity.id
_entity.type
_entity.pdbx_description
1 polymer ?
#
loop_
_entity_poly.entity_id
_entity_poly.type
_entity_poly.pdbx_seq_one_letter_code
_entity_poly.pdbx_strand_id
1 'polypeptide(L)' 'TETERERRILLIESGEDLPPAGFFNTPSLRGVWRSAPYMHNGIANDLREALELTSGTMGDISMLDEYELVALVEYLKTL' A
#
# COMPACT_ATOMS: atom_id res chain seq x y z
N THR A 1 2.71 10.68 12.49
CA THR A 1 3.23 12.04 12.75
C THR A 1 2.20 12.83 13.56
N GLU A 2 2.57 13.99 14.13
CA GLU A 2 1.66 14.90 14.85
C GLU A 2 0.36 15.13 14.05
N THR A 3 0.50 15.32 12.73
CA THR A 3 -0.60 15.56 11.77
C THR A 3 -1.59 14.40 11.65
N GLU A 4 -1.13 13.15 11.69
CA GLU A 4 -2.02 11.98 11.65
C GLU A 4 -2.77 11.79 12.96
N ARG A 5 -2.14 12.16 14.08
CA ARG A 5 -2.77 12.14 15.40
C ARG A 5 -3.89 13.17 15.50
N GLU A 6 -3.65 14.39 15.01
CA GLU A 6 -4.66 15.46 14.95
C GLU A 6 -5.82 15.12 14.00
N ARG A 7 -5.52 14.59 12.80
CA ARG A 7 -6.56 14.12 11.87
C ARG A 7 -7.43 13.01 12.48
N ARG A 8 -6.81 12.09 13.23
CA ARG A 8 -7.53 11.00 13.89
C ARG A 8 -8.42 11.49 15.03
N ILE A 9 -8.03 12.55 15.75
CA ILE A 9 -8.89 13.17 16.79
C ILE A 9 -10.12 13.82 16.16
N LEU A 10 -9.94 14.61 15.10
CA LEU A 10 -11.04 15.27 14.41
C LEU A 10 -12.04 14.28 13.79
N LEU A 11 -11.56 13.13 13.30
CA LEU A 11 -12.39 12.10 12.67
C LEU A 11 -13.17 11.24 13.71
N ILE A 12 -12.65 11.12 14.95
CA ILE A 12 -13.40 10.55 16.08
C ILE A 12 -14.52 11.51 16.50
N GLU A 13 -14.22 12.81 16.56
CA GLU A 13 -15.19 13.85 16.95
C GLU A 13 -16.32 14.01 15.92
N SER A 14 -16.08 13.68 14.64
CA SER A 14 -17.10 13.71 13.59
C SER A 14 -18.09 12.53 13.61
N GLY A 15 -17.86 11.51 14.44
CA GLY A 15 -18.73 10.34 14.56
C GLY A 15 -18.71 9.41 13.33
N GLU A 16 -17.69 9.49 12.49
CA GLU A 16 -17.47 8.51 11.42
C GLU A 16 -16.89 7.22 12.01
N ASP A 17 -17.37 6.06 11.54
CA ASP A 17 -16.79 4.76 11.88
C ASP A 17 -15.37 4.68 11.31
N LEU A 18 -14.39 4.88 12.18
CA LEU A 18 -12.99 4.73 11.82
C LEU A 18 -12.67 3.26 11.54
N PRO A 19 -11.89 2.97 10.50
CA PRO A 19 -11.30 1.65 10.38
C PRO A 19 -10.47 1.37 11.65
N PRO A 20 -10.44 0.10 12.13
CA PRO A 20 -9.66 -0.25 13.31
C PRO A 20 -8.20 0.20 13.15
N ALA A 21 -7.53 0.50 14.26
CA ALA A 21 -6.13 0.94 14.21
C ALA A 21 -5.27 -0.10 13.46
N GLY A 22 -4.51 0.35 12.46
CA GLY A 22 -3.72 -0.51 11.58
C GLY A 22 -4.39 -0.92 10.27
N PHE A 23 -5.66 -0.53 10.05
CA PHE A 23 -6.34 -0.70 8.77
C PHE A 23 -6.29 0.61 7.96
N PHE A 24 -6.02 0.46 6.67
CA PHE A 24 -5.91 1.58 5.73
C PHE A 24 -6.81 1.30 4.54
N ASN A 25 -7.38 2.36 3.96
CA ASN A 25 -8.12 2.24 2.72
C ASN A 25 -7.19 1.78 1.61
N THR A 26 -7.60 0.75 0.87
CA THR A 26 -6.84 0.29 -0.29
C THR A 26 -6.79 1.40 -1.35
N PRO A 27 -5.60 1.94 -1.67
CA PRO A 27 -5.49 2.98 -2.68
C PRO A 27 -5.79 2.44 -4.08
N SER A 28 -6.14 3.33 -5.01
CA SER A 28 -6.24 2.95 -6.42
C SER A 28 -4.86 2.57 -6.96
N LEU A 29 -4.80 1.55 -7.81
CA LEU A 29 -3.58 1.17 -8.51
C LEU A 29 -3.36 1.94 -9.82
N ARG A 30 -4.30 2.80 -10.24
CA ARG A 30 -4.13 3.61 -11.46
C ARG A 30 -3.02 4.63 -11.27
N GLY A 31 -2.03 4.64 -12.17
CA GLY A 31 -0.84 5.49 -12.09
C GLY A 31 0.08 5.19 -10.90
N VAL A 32 -0.03 4.00 -10.28
CA VAL A 32 0.71 3.63 -9.06
C VAL A 32 2.22 3.72 -9.24
N TRP A 33 2.74 3.46 -10.44
CA TRP A 33 4.17 3.54 -10.76
C TRP A 33 4.81 4.92 -10.53
N ARG A 34 4.01 5.99 -10.37
CA ARG A 34 4.48 7.36 -10.11
C ARG A 34 4.41 7.78 -8.65
N SER A 35 4.05 6.88 -7.73
CA SER A 35 3.71 7.26 -6.34
C SER A 35 4.69 6.73 -5.30
N ALA A 36 5.90 6.31 -5.69
CA ALA A 36 6.91 5.93 -4.72
C ALA A 36 7.23 7.09 -3.75
N PRO A 37 7.52 6.81 -2.47
CA PRO A 37 7.55 5.48 -1.85
C PRO A 37 6.16 4.93 -1.53
N TYR A 38 6.03 3.60 -1.49
CA TYR A 38 4.79 2.85 -1.36
C TYR A 38 4.42 2.52 0.09
N MET A 39 3.17 2.08 0.28
CA MET A 39 2.48 1.88 1.56
C MET A 39 2.16 3.18 2.29
N HIS A 40 1.32 3.09 3.33
CA HIS A 40 0.83 4.25 4.08
C HIS A 40 1.93 5.01 4.83
N ASN A 41 3.06 4.35 5.10
CA ASN A 41 4.21 4.89 5.81
C ASN A 41 5.44 5.09 4.92
N GLY A 42 5.35 4.82 3.61
CA GLY A 42 6.45 4.98 2.68
C GLY A 42 7.62 4.02 2.88
N ILE A 43 7.39 2.82 3.43
CA ILE A 43 8.47 1.87 3.74
C ILE A 43 9.09 1.20 2.50
N ALA A 44 8.34 1.10 1.40
CA ALA A 44 8.82 0.48 0.16
C ALA A 44 9.28 1.56 -0.84
N ASN A 45 10.50 1.45 -1.34
CA ASN A 45 11.10 2.41 -2.27
C ASN A 45 10.68 2.14 -3.73
N ASP A 46 10.37 0.90 -4.06
CA ASP A 46 9.89 0.50 -5.38
C ASP A 46 8.72 -0.50 -5.32
N LEU A 47 8.12 -0.80 -6.49
CA LEU A 47 6.97 -1.71 -6.58
C LEU A 47 7.32 -3.15 -6.20
N ARG A 48 8.56 -3.57 -6.46
CA ARG A 48 9.00 -4.93 -6.15
C ARG A 48 9.13 -5.09 -4.65
N GLU A 49 9.79 -4.14 -3.99
CA GLU A 49 9.90 -4.10 -2.53
C GLU A 49 8.51 -4.07 -1.88
N ALA A 50 7.56 -3.32 -2.43
CA ALA A 50 6.19 -3.31 -1.95
C ALA A 50 5.51 -4.70 -1.99
N LEU A 51 5.70 -5.46 -3.09
CA LEU A 51 5.16 -6.81 -3.25
C LEU A 51 5.85 -7.80 -2.31
N GLU A 52 7.18 -7.73 -2.19
CA GLU A 52 7.96 -8.61 -1.33
C GLU A 52 7.67 -8.38 0.17
N LEU A 53 7.62 -7.12 0.61
CA LEU A 53 7.32 -6.75 2.01
C LEU A 53 5.93 -7.22 2.47
N THR A 54 4.98 -7.34 1.55
CA THR A 54 3.59 -7.68 1.87
C THR A 54 3.21 -9.11 1.51
N SER A 55 4.15 -9.91 1.01
CA SER A 55 3.91 -11.32 0.67
C SER A 55 3.35 -12.09 1.87
N GLY A 56 2.28 -12.85 1.63
CA GLY A 56 1.53 -13.60 2.64
C GLY A 56 0.52 -12.76 3.44
N THR A 57 0.53 -11.42 3.30
CA THR A 57 -0.42 -10.53 4.00
C THR A 57 -1.33 -9.75 3.03
N MET A 58 -0.80 -9.32 1.88
CA MET A 58 -1.56 -8.61 0.83
C MET A 58 -1.50 -9.40 -0.50
N GLY A 59 -1.70 -10.71 -0.41
CA GLY A 59 -1.52 -11.66 -1.51
C GLY A 59 -0.31 -12.56 -1.27
N ASP A 60 -0.28 -13.72 -1.91
CA ASP A 60 0.83 -14.68 -1.82
C ASP A 60 1.56 -14.72 -3.16
N ILE A 61 2.80 -14.22 -3.16
CA ILE A 61 3.67 -14.25 -4.35
C ILE A 61 4.75 -15.34 -4.26
N SER A 62 4.71 -16.20 -3.23
CA SER A 62 5.72 -17.26 -3.03
C SER A 62 5.76 -18.29 -4.15
N MET A 63 4.66 -18.39 -4.90
CA MET A 63 4.53 -19.25 -6.07
C MET A 63 5.02 -18.63 -7.38
N LEU A 64 5.27 -17.31 -7.40
CA LEU A 64 5.74 -16.62 -8.59
C LEU A 64 7.25 -16.84 -8.76
N ASP A 65 7.65 -17.17 -9.98
CA ASP A 65 9.05 -17.10 -10.35
C ASP A 65 9.52 -15.65 -10.61
N GLU A 66 10.82 -15.49 -10.87
CA GLU A 66 11.41 -14.18 -11.12
C GLU A 66 10.81 -13.47 -12.35
N TYR A 67 10.48 -14.21 -13.41
CA TYR A 67 9.89 -13.64 -14.62
C TYR A 67 8.45 -13.21 -14.40
N GLU A 68 7.68 -13.99 -13.66
CA GLU A 68 6.31 -13.67 -13.30
C GLU A 68 6.24 -12.45 -12.37
N LEU A 69 7.16 -12.34 -11.41
CA LEU A 69 7.24 -11.17 -10.53
C LEU A 69 7.62 -9.91 -11.31
N VAL A 70 8.57 -10.00 -12.24
CA VAL A 70 8.90 -8.89 -13.16
C VAL A 70 7.71 -8.53 -14.03
N ALA A 71 7.00 -9.50 -14.60
CA ALA A 71 5.83 -9.26 -15.43
C ALA A 71 4.70 -8.58 -14.64
N LEU A 72 4.51 -8.94 -13.37
CA LEU A 72 3.56 -8.28 -12.48
C LEU A 72 3.94 -6.81 -12.24
N VAL A 73 5.22 -6.53 -11.97
CA VAL A 73 5.71 -5.16 -11.82
C VAL A 73 5.50 -4.35 -13.11
N GLU A 74 5.79 -4.93 -14.27
CA GLU A 74 5.56 -4.28 -15.56
C GLU A 74 4.07 -4.03 -15.82
N TYR A 75 3.20 -4.98 -15.48
CA TYR A 75 1.75 -4.77 -15.58
C TYR A 75 1.27 -3.60 -14.73
N LEU A 76 1.75 -3.47 -13.49
CA LEU A 76 1.40 -2.34 -12.61
C LEU A 76 1.84 -0.99 -13.20
N LYS A 77 2.91 -0.94 -14.01
CA LYS A 77 3.34 0.28 -14.71
C LYS A 77 2.41 0.67 -15.87
N THR A 78 1.57 -0.24 -16.35
CA THR A 78 0.58 0.06 -17.40
C THR A 78 -0.70 0.71 -16.88
N LEU A 79 -0.91 0.69 -15.55
CA LEU A 79 -2.13 1.18 -14.89
C LEU A 79 -2.13 2.70 -14.66
#